data_AF-A0A135VH38-F1
#
_entry.id   AF-A0A135VH38-F1
#
_cell.length_a   1.000
_cell.length_b   1.000
_cell.length_c   1.000
_cell.angle_alpha   90.00
_cell.angle_beta   90.00
_cell.angle_gamma   90.00
#
_symmetry.space_group_name_H-M   'P 1'
#
loop_
_entity.id
_entity.type
_entity.pdbx_description
1 polymer ?
#
loop_
_entity_poly.entity_id
_entity_poly.type
_entity_poly.pdbx_seq_one_letter_code
_entity_poly.pdbx_strand_id
1 'polypeptide(L)'
;MKHSSETSYQKNQWTKYYDFVSFINISSNLIMVGIMSHRRSLRFAKTTCPICGSKEVARDDNKGDLLCTNCGHIIVRTETRAVGKFDIAQHLKRNGKMDFAGLRHATGASEDKLFGVIRSMVEMGLLSDFQGQYSLTKKGQRWYRQRLGQEWGY
;
A
#
# COMPACT_ATOMS: atom_id res chain seq x y z
N MET A 1 41.94 25.29 16.26
CA MET A 1 41.15 24.54 15.28
C MET A 1 41.15 23.06 15.65
N LYS A 2 40.02 22.56 16.14
CA LYS A 2 39.42 21.23 15.89
C LYS A 2 38.37 21.00 17.00
N HIS A 3 37.13 21.26 16.64
CA HIS A 3 35.95 20.87 17.40
C HIS A 3 35.84 19.34 17.36
N SER A 4 35.82 18.73 18.53
CA SER A 4 35.37 17.35 18.72
C SER A 4 33.95 17.41 19.25
N SER A 5 33.03 16.85 18.48
CA SER A 5 31.60 16.74 18.77
C SER A 5 31.25 15.28 18.79
N GLU A 6 30.85 14.74 19.94
CA GLU A 6 30.23 13.42 20.03
C GLU A 6 29.36 13.29 21.28
N THR A 7 28.06 13.15 20.98
CA THR A 7 27.06 12.28 21.64
C THR A 7 26.63 12.57 23.08
N SER A 8 25.54 13.34 23.19
CA SER A 8 24.62 13.31 24.34
C SER A 8 23.43 12.39 24.04
N TYR A 9 23.49 11.14 24.51
CA TYR A 9 22.34 10.25 24.63
C TYR A 9 21.85 10.33 26.08
N GLN A 10 20.88 11.18 26.36
CA GLN A 10 20.17 11.17 27.65
C GLN A 10 18.78 10.56 27.49
N LYS A 11 18.60 9.46 28.22
CA LYS A 11 17.32 8.92 28.68
C LYS A 11 16.48 10.03 29.29
N ASN A 12 15.15 9.98 29.10
CA ASN A 12 14.21 10.09 30.22
C ASN A 12 12.81 9.61 29.83
N GLN A 13 12.36 8.64 30.61
CA GLN A 13 10.99 8.17 30.74
C GLN A 13 10.14 9.19 31.53
N TRP A 14 8.82 8.95 31.49
CA TRP A 14 7.78 9.26 32.49
C TRP A 14 6.70 10.29 32.09
N THR A 15 5.54 9.71 31.77
CA THR A 15 4.17 10.00 32.28
C THR A 15 3.57 11.40 32.22
N LYS A 16 2.33 11.45 31.71
CA LYS A 16 1.09 11.98 32.35
C LYS A 16 -0.03 12.01 31.28
N TYR A 17 -1.08 11.19 31.41
CA TYR A 17 -2.37 11.57 32.00
C TYR A 17 -2.86 12.94 31.53
N TYR A 18 -3.79 12.95 30.58
CA TYR A 18 -4.72 14.06 30.38
C TYR A 18 -6.13 13.50 30.27
N ASP A 19 -6.87 13.76 31.34
CA ASP A 19 -8.32 13.70 31.42
C ASP A 19 -8.97 14.61 30.38
N PHE A 20 -10.02 14.12 29.73
CA PHE A 20 -10.99 14.98 29.07
C PHE A 20 -12.39 14.55 29.50
N VAL A 21 -12.78 15.01 30.69
CA VAL A 21 -14.17 14.99 31.16
C VAL A 21 -14.90 16.12 30.46
N SER A 22 -15.71 15.80 29.47
CA SER A 22 -16.66 16.75 28.88
C SER A 22 -17.91 16.81 29.75
N PHE A 23 -18.02 17.84 30.57
CA PHE A 23 -19.29 18.27 31.16
C PHE A 23 -20.21 18.79 30.04
N ILE A 24 -21.31 18.07 29.77
CA ILE A 24 -22.47 18.63 29.09
C ILE A 24 -23.68 18.33 29.97
N ASN A 25 -24.09 19.34 30.74
CA ASN A 25 -25.38 19.39 31.40
C ASN A 25 -26.33 20.11 30.42
N ILE A 26 -27.10 19.34 29.64
CA ILE A 26 -28.27 19.86 28.92
C ILE A 26 -29.44 18.97 29.30
N SER A 27 -30.39 19.63 29.94
CA SER A 27 -31.66 19.13 30.42
C SER A 27 -32.51 18.50 29.32
N SER A 28 -33.30 17.50 29.71
CA SER A 28 -34.60 17.14 29.14
C SER A 28 -34.61 16.27 27.87
N ASN A 29 -35.12 15.04 28.06
CA ASN A 29 -35.75 14.14 27.09
C ASN A 29 -34.94 13.80 25.82
N LEU A 30 -34.15 12.74 25.88
CA LEU A 30 -33.66 12.06 24.67
C LEU A 30 -33.80 10.55 24.79
N ILE A 31 -34.59 10.04 23.85
CA ILE A 31 -34.82 8.65 23.47
C ILE A 31 -33.51 7.86 23.56
N MET A 32 -33.50 6.81 24.40
CA MET A 32 -32.45 5.79 24.44
C MET A 32 -32.46 5.00 23.12
N VAL A 33 -31.96 5.59 22.04
CA VAL A 33 -31.49 4.82 20.89
C VAL A 33 -30.19 4.18 21.35
N GLY A 34 -30.30 2.96 21.90
CA GLY A 34 -29.16 2.10 22.13
C GLY A 34 -28.45 1.88 20.80
N ILE A 35 -27.44 2.70 20.53
CA ILE A 35 -26.44 2.42 19.51
C ILE A 35 -25.71 1.18 20.03
N MET A 36 -26.28 0.00 19.75
CA MET A 36 -25.51 -1.22 19.64
C MET A 36 -24.51 -0.96 18.52
N SER A 37 -23.41 -0.29 18.85
CA SER A 37 -22.15 -0.42 18.15
C SER A 37 -21.86 -1.90 18.17
N HIS A 38 -22.38 -2.61 17.17
CA HIS A 38 -21.92 -3.93 16.80
C HIS A 38 -20.41 -3.73 16.66
N ARG A 39 -19.66 -4.13 17.69
CA ARG A 39 -18.22 -4.28 17.58
C ARG A 39 -18.06 -5.37 16.54
N ARG A 40 -17.99 -4.96 15.28
CA ARG A 40 -17.69 -5.83 14.14
C ARG A 40 -16.41 -6.53 14.54
N SER A 41 -16.52 -7.82 14.80
CA SER A 41 -15.39 -8.68 15.09
C SER A 41 -14.60 -8.76 13.80
N LEU A 42 -13.67 -7.82 13.61
CA LEU A 42 -12.78 -7.80 12.46
C LEU A 42 -11.88 -9.03 12.60
N ARG A 43 -12.28 -10.13 11.97
CA ARG A 43 -11.42 -11.30 11.85
C ARG A 43 -10.26 -10.91 10.94
N PHE A 44 -9.13 -10.61 11.55
CA PHE A 44 -7.89 -10.31 10.84
C PHE A 44 -7.54 -11.48 9.91
N ALA A 45 -7.60 -11.25 8.60
CA ALA A 45 -7.15 -12.21 7.62
C ALA A 45 -5.62 -12.30 7.67
N LYS A 46 -5.06 -13.50 7.42
CA LYS A 46 -3.59 -13.69 7.28
C LYS A 46 -2.99 -12.96 6.05
N THR A 47 -3.80 -12.23 5.29
CA THR A 47 -3.44 -11.57 4.04
C THR A 47 -3.05 -10.13 4.32
N THR A 48 -1.92 -9.68 3.75
CA THR A 48 -1.48 -8.29 3.81
C THR A 48 -2.14 -7.46 2.71
N CYS A 49 -2.39 -6.18 2.98
CA CYS A 49 -2.92 -5.28 1.97
C CYS A 49 -1.90 -5.07 0.84
N PRO A 50 -2.27 -5.28 -0.44
CA PRO A 50 -1.36 -5.11 -1.58
C PRO A 50 -0.98 -3.64 -1.85
N ILE A 51 -1.72 -2.69 -1.28
CA ILE A 51 -1.50 -1.24 -1.50
C ILE A 51 -0.60 -0.64 -0.42
N CYS A 52 -0.85 -0.95 0.86
CA CYS A 52 -0.15 -0.32 1.98
C CYS A 52 0.67 -1.29 2.84
N GLY A 53 0.64 -2.60 2.57
CA GLY A 53 1.38 -3.61 3.33
C GLY A 53 0.88 -3.90 4.75
N SER A 54 -0.21 -3.26 5.19
CA SER A 54 -0.78 -3.49 6.52
C SER A 54 -1.33 -4.91 6.65
N LYS A 55 -1.19 -5.50 7.86
CA LYS A 55 -1.80 -6.77 8.25
C LYS A 55 -3.24 -6.61 8.74
N GLU A 56 -3.70 -5.37 8.87
CA GLU A 56 -5.05 -5.05 9.30
C GLU A 56 -6.01 -5.16 8.12
N VAL A 57 -6.37 -6.40 7.81
CA VAL A 57 -7.34 -6.74 6.77
C VAL A 57 -8.49 -7.47 7.43
N ALA A 58 -9.68 -6.92 7.29
CA ALA A 58 -10.92 -7.48 7.80
C ALA A 58 -11.76 -8.08 6.68
N ARG A 59 -12.63 -9.04 6.98
CA ARG A 59 -13.68 -9.47 6.05
C ARG A 59 -14.92 -8.62 6.25
N ASP A 60 -15.53 -8.19 5.15
CA ASP A 60 -16.87 -7.63 5.15
C ASP A 60 -17.88 -8.78 5.14
N ASP A 61 -18.63 -8.94 6.22
CA ASP A 61 -19.60 -10.02 6.40
C ASP A 61 -20.78 -9.93 5.41
N ASN A 62 -21.04 -8.76 4.82
CA ASN A 62 -22.17 -8.57 3.91
C ASN A 62 -21.85 -8.92 2.44
N LYS A 63 -20.57 -8.83 2.04
CA LYS A 63 -20.13 -9.03 0.65
C LYS A 63 -19.12 -10.16 0.48
N GLY A 64 -18.48 -10.61 1.57
CA GLY A 64 -17.40 -11.59 1.52
C GLY A 64 -16.05 -11.04 1.04
N ASP A 65 -15.98 -9.74 0.75
CA ASP A 65 -14.75 -9.05 0.34
C ASP A 65 -13.80 -8.84 1.53
N LEU A 66 -12.51 -8.82 1.25
CA LEU A 66 -11.50 -8.43 2.22
C LEU A 66 -11.30 -6.91 2.12
N LEU A 67 -11.26 -6.20 3.24
CA LEU A 67 -11.04 -4.76 3.29
C LEU A 67 -9.83 -4.48 4.19
N CYS A 68 -8.88 -3.68 3.71
CA CYS A 68 -7.86 -3.15 4.58
C CYS A 68 -8.44 -2.03 5.45
N THR A 69 -8.36 -2.16 6.77
CA THR A 69 -8.87 -1.16 7.72
C THR A 69 -7.93 0.02 7.90
N ASN A 70 -6.68 -0.09 7.44
CA ASN A 70 -5.71 1.00 7.47
C ASN A 70 -5.86 1.98 6.29
N CYS A 71 -6.11 1.49 5.08
CA CYS A 71 -6.20 2.33 3.87
C CYS A 71 -7.56 2.27 3.15
N GLY A 72 -8.52 1.50 3.66
CA GLY A 72 -9.85 1.34 3.07
C GLY A 72 -9.88 0.53 1.77
N HIS A 73 -8.77 -0.09 1.37
CA HIS A 73 -8.71 -0.81 0.10
C HIS A 73 -9.52 -2.11 0.14
N ILE A 74 -10.49 -2.26 -0.77
CA ILE A 74 -11.24 -3.50 -0.96
C ILE A 74 -10.39 -4.48 -1.79
N ILE A 75 -9.94 -5.52 -1.14
CA ILE A 75 -9.29 -6.72 -1.68
C ILE A 75 -10.39 -7.68 -2.12
N VAL A 76 -10.88 -7.46 -3.34
CA VAL A 76 -11.87 -8.33 -3.97
C VAL A 76 -11.19 -9.65 -4.34
N ARG A 77 -11.83 -10.78 -4.00
CA ARG A 77 -11.36 -12.15 -4.28
C ARG A 77 -11.54 -12.59 -5.73
N THR A 78 -11.89 -11.67 -6.63
CA THR A 78 -11.81 -11.91 -8.07
C THR A 78 -10.33 -11.96 -8.44
N GLU A 79 -9.91 -13.16 -8.84
CA GLU A 79 -8.54 -13.63 -9.08
C GLU A 79 -7.86 -12.92 -10.26
N THR A 80 -7.86 -11.60 -10.30
CA THR A 80 -6.96 -10.87 -11.19
C THR A 80 -5.62 -10.80 -10.49
N ARG A 81 -4.62 -11.54 -10.99
CA ARG A 81 -3.26 -11.54 -10.45
C ARG A 81 -2.80 -10.10 -10.27
N ALA A 82 -2.60 -9.69 -9.02
CA ALA A 82 -2.06 -8.38 -8.72
C ALA A 82 -0.61 -8.35 -9.22
N VAL A 83 -0.29 -7.40 -10.09
CA VAL A 83 1.03 -7.27 -10.69
C VAL A 83 1.77 -6.12 -10.02
N GLY A 84 2.96 -6.42 -9.51
CA GLY A 84 3.82 -5.42 -8.88
C GLY A 84 4.57 -4.58 -9.92
N LYS A 85 4.98 -3.38 -9.50
CA LYS A 85 5.90 -2.53 -10.29
C LYS A 85 7.21 -3.25 -10.62
N PHE A 86 7.65 -4.14 -9.71
CA PHE A 86 8.87 -4.92 -9.89
C PHE A 86 8.70 -5.98 -10.99
N ASP A 87 7.59 -6.71 -11.03
CA ASP A 87 7.30 -7.71 -12.06
C ASP A 87 7.34 -7.09 -13.46
N ILE A 88 6.68 -5.94 -13.64
CA ILE A 88 6.69 -5.19 -14.90
C ILE A 88 8.11 -4.79 -15.28
N ALA A 89 8.88 -4.25 -14.32
CA ALA A 89 10.27 -3.89 -14.55
C ALA A 89 11.14 -5.10 -14.91
N GLN A 90 10.90 -6.27 -14.32
CA GLN A 90 11.62 -7.50 -14.63
C GLN A 90 11.35 -7.96 -16.08
N HIS A 91 10.10 -7.95 -16.52
CA HIS A 91 9.75 -8.28 -17.90
C HIS A 91 10.36 -7.29 -18.91
N LEU A 92 10.29 -5.99 -18.62
CA LEU A 92 10.92 -4.97 -19.46
C LEU A 92 12.44 -5.04 -19.43
N LYS A 93 13.06 -5.45 -18.32
CA LYS A 93 14.51 -5.63 -18.26
C LYS A 93 14.96 -6.81 -19.12
N ARG A 94 14.17 -7.88 -19.19
CA ARG A 94 14.47 -9.09 -19.98
C ARG A 94 14.18 -8.88 -21.47
N ASN A 95 13.08 -8.22 -21.81
CA ASN A 95 12.59 -8.11 -23.19
C ASN A 95 12.88 -6.74 -23.83
N GLY A 96 13.35 -5.76 -23.06
CA GLY A 96 13.70 -4.41 -23.52
C GLY A 96 12.52 -3.46 -23.63
N LYS A 97 11.73 -3.60 -24.70
CA LYS A 97 10.53 -2.79 -24.97
C LYS A 97 9.34 -3.71 -25.13
N MET A 98 8.21 -3.35 -24.54
CA MET A 98 6.97 -4.12 -24.67
C MET A 98 5.77 -3.19 -24.78
N ASP A 99 4.80 -3.59 -25.59
CA ASP A 99 3.50 -2.96 -25.66
C ASP A 99 2.62 -3.38 -24.47
N PHE A 100 1.49 -2.70 -24.32
CA PHE A 100 0.53 -3.00 -23.26
C PHE A 100 0.02 -4.46 -23.34
N ALA A 101 -0.27 -4.95 -24.55
CA ALA A 101 -0.78 -6.30 -24.75
C ALA A 101 0.26 -7.37 -24.39
N GLY A 102 1.52 -7.17 -24.77
CA GLY A 102 2.63 -8.02 -24.38
C GLY A 102 2.85 -8.06 -22.88
N LEU A 103 2.78 -6.90 -22.19
CA LEU A 103 2.86 -6.84 -20.73
C LEU A 103 1.69 -7.55 -20.05
N ARG A 104 0.48 -7.42 -20.60
CA ARG A 104 -0.71 -8.13 -20.11
C ARG A 104 -0.54 -9.64 -20.22
N HIS A 105 -0.09 -10.12 -21.38
CA HIS A 105 0.14 -11.55 -21.60
C HIS A 105 1.27 -12.09 -20.71
N ALA A 106 2.35 -11.33 -20.54
CA ALA A 106 3.50 -11.75 -19.73
C ALA A 106 3.19 -11.80 -18.23
N THR A 107 2.40 -10.85 -17.73
CA THR A 107 2.12 -10.70 -16.30
C THR A 107 0.84 -11.39 -15.85
N GLY A 108 -0.10 -11.65 -16.77
CA GLY A 108 -1.41 -12.22 -16.46
C GLY A 108 -2.31 -11.29 -15.63
N ALA A 109 -2.00 -10.00 -15.54
CA ALA A 109 -2.84 -9.03 -14.85
C ALA A 109 -4.13 -8.72 -15.62
N SER A 110 -5.15 -8.30 -14.88
CA SER A 110 -6.28 -7.59 -15.48
C SER A 110 -5.85 -6.25 -16.04
N GLU A 111 -6.55 -5.83 -17.08
CA GLU A 111 -6.30 -4.60 -17.83
C GLU A 111 -6.29 -3.36 -16.93
N ASP A 112 -7.31 -3.19 -16.10
CA ASP A 112 -7.42 -2.05 -15.18
C ASP A 112 -6.26 -1.96 -14.20
N LYS A 113 -5.84 -3.11 -13.65
CA LYS A 113 -4.73 -3.18 -12.68
C LYS A 113 -3.41 -2.91 -13.36
N LEU A 114 -3.17 -3.51 -14.52
CA LEU A 114 -1.95 -3.28 -15.30
C LEU A 114 -1.84 -1.81 -15.69
N PHE A 115 -2.92 -1.22 -16.19
CA PHE A 115 -2.98 0.19 -16.57
C PHE A 115 -2.67 1.10 -15.39
N GLY A 116 -3.29 0.86 -14.23
CA GLY A 116 -3.02 1.64 -13.01
C GLY A 116 -1.54 1.58 -12.58
N VAL A 117 -0.91 0.40 -12.66
CA VAL A 117 0.50 0.24 -12.30
C VAL A 117 1.42 0.90 -13.32
N ILE A 118 1.19 0.68 -14.62
CA ILE A 118 1.98 1.30 -15.69
C ILE A 118 1.90 2.82 -15.59
N ARG A 119 0.69 3.37 -15.45
CA ARG A 119 0.48 4.81 -15.27
C ARG A 119 1.27 5.35 -14.09
N SER A 120 1.18 4.71 -12.93
CA SER A 120 1.97 5.10 -11.76
C SER A 120 3.49 5.04 -12.04
N MET A 121 3.97 4.04 -12.77
CA MET A 121 5.39 3.93 -13.13
C MET A 121 5.85 5.00 -14.12
N VAL A 122 5.00 5.39 -15.06
CA VAL A 122 5.25 6.51 -15.99
C VAL A 122 5.27 7.83 -15.22
N GLU A 123 4.29 8.09 -14.35
CA GLU A 123 4.22 9.29 -13.51
C GLU A 123 5.44 9.44 -12.60
N MET A 124 5.96 8.34 -12.06
CA MET A 124 7.21 8.34 -11.28
C MET A 124 8.49 8.46 -12.13
N GLY A 125 8.37 8.46 -13.46
CA GLY A 125 9.49 8.50 -14.41
C GLY A 125 10.32 7.21 -14.45
N LEU A 126 9.77 6.07 -14.04
CA LEU A 126 10.44 4.77 -14.10
C LEU A 126 10.30 4.14 -15.50
N LEU A 127 9.19 4.41 -16.17
CA LEU A 127 8.94 3.97 -17.54
C LEU A 127 8.91 5.16 -18.49
N SER A 128 9.43 4.94 -19.69
CA SER A 128 9.19 5.80 -20.85
C SER A 128 8.10 5.14 -21.68
N ASP A 129 7.08 5.91 -22.02
CA ASP A 129 6.08 5.56 -23.03
C ASP A 129 6.48 6.24 -24.35
N PHE A 130 6.71 5.45 -25.39
CA PHE A 130 6.97 5.95 -26.73
C PHE A 130 6.21 5.09 -27.73
N GLN A 131 5.28 5.71 -28.47
CA GLN A 131 4.44 5.03 -29.46
C GLN A 131 3.69 3.80 -28.91
N GLY A 132 3.23 3.86 -27.65
CA GLY A 132 2.51 2.75 -27.01
C GLY A 132 3.42 1.58 -26.59
N GLN A 133 4.74 1.77 -26.68
CA GLN A 133 5.72 0.85 -26.12
C GLN A 133 6.31 1.40 -24.84
N TYR A 134 6.37 0.55 -23.82
CA TYR A 134 6.95 0.84 -22.53
C TYR A 134 8.38 0.32 -22.47
N SER A 135 9.26 1.12 -21.88
CA SER A 135 10.65 0.75 -21.63
C SER A 135 11.15 1.38 -20.33
N LEU A 136 12.14 0.75 -19.70
CA LEU A 136 12.74 1.29 -18.48
C LEU A 136 13.61 2.51 -18.78
N THR A 137 13.37 3.62 -18.08
CA THR A 137 14.25 4.78 -18.11
C THR A 137 15.55 4.49 -17.35
N LYS A 138 16.56 5.37 -17.47
CA LYS A 138 17.78 5.31 -16.62
C LYS A 138 17.43 5.30 -15.12
N LYS A 139 16.41 6.08 -14.72
CA LYS A 139 15.88 6.12 -13.35
C LYS A 139 15.20 4.79 -13.00
N GLY A 140 14.37 4.25 -13.89
CA GLY A 140 13.74 2.94 -13.75
C GLY A 140 14.73 1.81 -13.57
N GLN A 141 15.82 1.79 -14.35
CA GLN A 141 16.88 0.80 -14.22
C GLN A 141 17.62 0.89 -12.87
N ARG A 142 17.89 2.10 -12.36
CA ARG A 142 18.49 2.30 -11.04
C ARG A 142 17.54 1.80 -9.94
N TRP A 143 16.27 2.18 -10.02
CA TRP A 143 15.22 1.72 -9.09
C TRP A 143 15.09 0.19 -9.09
N TYR A 144 15.08 -0.43 -10.27
CA TYR A 144 14.98 -1.88 -10.41
C TYR A 144 16.15 -2.60 -9.74
N ARG A 145 17.40 -2.13 -9.93
CA ARG A 145 18.57 -2.69 -9.26
C ARG A 145 18.51 -2.55 -7.74
N GLN A 146 18.04 -1.41 -7.25
CA GLN A 146 17.86 -1.19 -5.81
C GLN A 146 16.80 -2.14 -5.22
N ARG A 147 15.71 -2.38 -5.95
CA ARG A 147 14.66 -3.33 -5.53
C ARG A 147 15.11 -4.78 -5.58
N LEU A 148 15.91 -5.14 -6.58
CA LEU A 148 16.57 -6.45 -6.66
C LEU A 148 17.37 -6.78 -5.39
N GLY A 149 18.14 -5.82 -4.87
CA GLY A 149 18.87 -6.01 -3.62
C GLY A 149 17.97 -6.20 -2.40
N GLN A 150 16.80 -5.54 -2.37
CA GLN A 150 15.83 -5.67 -1.27
C GLN A 150 15.06 -7.00 -1.29
N GLU A 151 14.76 -7.53 -2.48
CA GLU A 151 14.04 -8.79 -2.63
C GLU A 151 14.93 -10.02 -2.44
N TRP A 152 16.21 -9.91 -2.80
CA TRP A 152 17.15 -11.04 -2.77
C TRP A 152 18.18 -10.96 -1.63
N GLY A 153 18.14 -9.89 -0.81
CA GLY A 153 18.84 -9.82 0.47
C GLY A 153 20.36 -9.97 0.40
N TYR A 154 21.02 -9.05 -0.31
CA TYR A 154 22.48 -8.87 -0.25
C TYR A 154 22.85 -7.60 0.52
#